data_AF-A0A7S3WM84-F1
#
_entry.id   AF-A0A7S3WM84-F1
#
_cell.length_a   1.000
_cell.length_b   1.000
_cell.length_c   1.000
_cell.angle_alpha   90.00
_cell.angle_beta   90.00
_cell.angle_gamma   90.00
#
_symmetry.space_group_name_H-M   'P 1'
#
loop_
_entity.id
_entity.type
_entity.pdbx_description
1 polymer ?
#
loop_
_entity_poly.entity_id
_entity_poly.type
_entity_poly.pdbx_seq_one_letter_code
_entity_poly.pdbx_strand_id
1 'polypeptide(L)'
;GAERGGDALLAGKFALGDRQSTGEALLVHSSQLVAWDWRADRLRVCKGEDLLPDGDLSEGGVAVPAHPCFDEAGGGLIFACHSLPPWRPGLSACLNRPTRLYHLPSLWEAAGGGAGGEEAAAPAAKAAPARCLTPSLYFAHMPRLSPDGRTLAFAAREGEFRSHSAGFELRTMAWPPPEAGHGSATLVPIVRGFPAATDGSSFAGLFGFHDELASLAWLDEATLVFHSVAGATKSTFTVAATGGGEATGRGEATGGGEA
;
A
#
# COMPACT_ATOMS: atom_id res chain seq x y z
N GLY A 1 29.10 -20.90 -26.15
CA GLY A 1 28.02 -21.19 -25.20
C GLY A 1 27.72 -19.90 -24.48
N ALA A 2 26.55 -19.31 -24.73
CA ALA A 2 26.15 -18.05 -24.13
C ALA A 2 25.32 -18.37 -22.88
N GLU A 3 25.88 -18.11 -21.70
CA GLU A 3 25.09 -18.00 -20.47
C GLU A 3 24.35 -16.65 -20.53
N ARG A 4 23.01 -16.72 -20.55
CA ARG A 4 22.17 -15.53 -20.40
C ARG A 4 21.89 -15.31 -18.92
N GLY A 5 22.40 -14.19 -18.41
CA GLY A 5 22.00 -13.63 -17.13
C GLY A 5 20.50 -13.39 -17.08
N GLY A 6 19.86 -13.97 -16.06
CA GLY A 6 18.43 -13.82 -15.76
C GLY A 6 18.14 -13.18 -14.40
N ASP A 7 19.16 -12.87 -13.59
CA ASP A 7 18.97 -12.52 -12.18
C ASP A 7 18.62 -11.06 -11.89
N ALA A 8 18.58 -10.19 -12.90
CA ALA A 8 18.32 -8.76 -12.69
C ALA A 8 16.83 -8.39 -12.62
N LEU A 9 15.90 -9.29 -12.97
CA LEU A 9 14.49 -8.91 -13.19
C LEU A 9 13.62 -8.94 -11.92
N LEU A 10 14.13 -9.40 -10.77
CA LEU A 10 13.37 -9.57 -9.52
C LEU A 10 13.78 -8.63 -8.38
N ALA A 11 14.79 -7.77 -8.58
CA ALA A 11 15.14 -6.76 -7.59
C ALA A 11 13.96 -5.78 -7.38
N GLY A 12 13.31 -5.86 -6.22
CA GLY A 12 12.17 -4.99 -5.85
C GLY A 12 10.77 -5.58 -6.03
N LYS A 13 10.64 -6.90 -6.27
CA LYS A 13 9.35 -7.58 -6.45
C LYS A 13 9.07 -8.53 -5.28
N PHE A 14 7.93 -8.36 -4.62
CA PHE A 14 7.51 -9.20 -3.49
C PHE A 14 6.63 -10.34 -3.97
N ALA A 15 6.91 -11.56 -3.54
CA ALA A 15 5.89 -12.61 -3.50
C ALA A 15 5.07 -12.39 -2.23
N LEU A 16 3.75 -12.30 -2.35
CA LEU A 16 2.84 -12.32 -1.21
C LEU A 16 2.46 -13.78 -0.96
N GLY A 17 2.89 -14.36 0.15
CA GLY A 17 2.31 -15.62 0.61
C GLY A 17 1.06 -15.32 1.42
N ASP A 18 -0.06 -15.97 1.13
CA ASP A 18 -1.18 -16.00 2.07
C ASP A 18 -0.88 -16.98 3.22
N ARG A 19 -1.59 -16.87 4.34
CA ARG A 19 -1.46 -17.86 5.44
C ARG A 19 -2.02 -19.22 5.08
N GLN A 20 -2.84 -19.32 4.03
CA GLN A 20 -3.47 -20.57 3.60
C GLN A 20 -2.54 -21.42 2.72
N SER A 21 -1.31 -20.97 2.49
CA SER A 21 -0.33 -21.55 1.58
C SER A 21 -0.79 -21.60 0.13
N THR A 22 -1.94 -21.00 -0.23
CA THR A 22 -2.40 -21.01 -1.63
C THR A 22 -1.39 -20.23 -2.45
N GLY A 23 -0.98 -20.87 -3.53
CA GLY A 23 0.27 -20.51 -4.15
C GLY A 23 0.12 -19.28 -4.98
N GLU A 24 0.43 -18.07 -4.51
CA GLU A 24 0.22 -16.89 -5.35
C GLU A 24 1.45 -15.95 -5.38
N ALA A 25 2.01 -15.71 -6.57
CA ALA A 25 2.98 -14.65 -6.78
C ALA A 25 2.28 -13.44 -7.41
N LEU A 26 2.17 -12.34 -6.67
CA LEU A 26 1.57 -11.10 -7.14
C LEU A 26 2.66 -10.10 -7.52
N LEU A 27 2.87 -9.91 -8.82
CA LEU A 27 3.83 -8.96 -9.35
C LEU A 27 3.09 -7.74 -9.88
N VAL A 28 3.36 -6.57 -9.29
CA VAL A 28 2.83 -5.31 -9.80
C VAL A 28 3.86 -4.71 -10.76
N HIS A 29 3.48 -4.60 -12.02
CA HIS A 29 4.18 -3.75 -12.99
C HIS A 29 3.44 -2.40 -13.06
N SER A 30 4.09 -1.36 -13.57
CA SER A 30 3.72 0.07 -13.45
C SER A 30 2.31 0.49 -13.94
N SER A 31 1.46 -0.42 -14.40
CA SER A 31 0.03 -0.20 -14.69
C SER A 31 -0.82 -1.48 -14.59
N GLN A 32 -0.21 -2.60 -14.19
CA GLN A 32 -0.84 -3.92 -14.24
C GLN A 32 -0.61 -4.67 -12.94
N LEU A 33 -1.68 -5.30 -12.49
CA LEU A 33 -1.65 -6.27 -11.42
C LEU A 33 -1.55 -7.66 -12.04
N VAL A 34 -0.44 -8.36 -11.80
CA VAL A 34 -0.21 -9.71 -12.31
C VAL A 34 -0.26 -10.69 -11.16
N ALA A 35 -1.23 -11.59 -11.18
CA ALA A 35 -1.38 -12.63 -10.18
C ALA A 35 -1.12 -14.00 -10.81
N TRP A 36 -0.27 -14.80 -10.20
CA TRP A 36 -0.01 -16.16 -10.66
C TRP A 36 -0.29 -17.16 -9.55
N ASP A 37 -1.31 -17.99 -9.75
CA ASP A 37 -1.56 -19.19 -8.96
C ASP A 37 -0.67 -20.34 -9.48
N TRP A 38 0.43 -20.63 -8.80
CA TRP A 38 1.37 -21.67 -9.26
C TRP A 38 0.86 -23.09 -9.03
N ARG A 39 -0.12 -23.29 -8.14
CA ARG A 39 -0.70 -24.61 -7.87
C ARG A 39 -1.72 -25.00 -8.93
N ALA A 40 -2.55 -24.05 -9.33
CA ALA A 40 -3.52 -24.22 -10.41
C ALA A 40 -2.95 -23.91 -11.79
N ASP A 41 -1.68 -23.49 -11.87
CA ASP A 41 -1.01 -22.98 -13.06
C ASP A 41 -1.85 -21.92 -13.81
N ARG A 42 -2.39 -20.97 -13.04
CA ARG A 42 -3.31 -19.95 -13.54
C ARG A 42 -2.70 -18.57 -13.40
N LEU A 43 -2.52 -17.89 -14.53
CA LEU A 43 -2.04 -16.50 -14.58
C LEU A 43 -3.22 -15.56 -14.84
N ARG A 44 -3.23 -14.42 -14.16
CA ARG A 44 -4.13 -13.31 -14.42
C ARG A 44 -3.37 -12.00 -14.51
N VAL A 45 -3.74 -11.20 -15.49
CA VAL A 45 -3.25 -9.83 -15.67
C VAL A 45 -4.45 -8.90 -15.69
N CYS A 46 -4.51 -7.97 -14.75
CA CYS A 46 -5.53 -6.94 -14.68
C CYS A 46 -4.89 -5.59 -14.94
N LYS A 47 -5.47 -4.78 -15.83
CA LYS A 47 -5.09 -3.36 -15.94
C LYS A 47 -5.71 -2.60 -14.78
N GLY A 48 -5.01 -1.59 -14.26
CA GLY A 48 -5.53 -0.77 -13.18
C GLY A 48 -6.89 -0.16 -13.51
N GLU A 49 -7.07 0.30 -14.74
CA GLU A 49 -8.28 0.97 -15.22
C GLU A 49 -9.50 0.05 -15.20
N ASP A 50 -9.30 -1.26 -15.43
CA ASP A 50 -10.37 -2.26 -15.44
C ASP A 50 -10.79 -2.66 -14.02
N LEU A 51 -9.98 -2.31 -13.01
CA LEU A 51 -10.24 -2.65 -11.60
C LEU A 51 -11.01 -1.55 -10.87
N LEU A 52 -10.91 -0.29 -11.28
CA LEU A 52 -11.49 0.82 -10.53
C LEU A 52 -12.99 1.01 -10.82
N PRO A 53 -13.77 1.56 -9.87
CA PRO A 53 -15.13 2.02 -10.14
C PRO A 53 -15.18 3.09 -11.23
N ASP A 54 -16.29 3.12 -11.97
CA ASP A 54 -16.58 4.21 -12.90
C ASP A 54 -16.56 5.55 -12.16
N GLY A 55 -15.81 6.53 -12.69
CA GLY A 55 -15.69 7.88 -12.14
C GLY A 55 -14.54 8.11 -11.16
N ASP A 56 -13.83 7.06 -10.71
CA ASP A 56 -12.64 7.22 -9.86
C ASP A 56 -11.37 7.63 -10.63
N LEU A 57 -11.40 7.57 -11.96
CA LEU A 57 -10.34 8.01 -12.85
C LEU A 57 -10.81 9.19 -13.71
N SER A 58 -9.96 10.22 -13.85
CA SER A 58 -10.21 11.32 -14.78
C SER A 58 -10.25 10.82 -16.23
N GLU A 59 -10.96 11.51 -17.11
CA GLU A 59 -10.93 11.22 -18.55
C GLU A 59 -9.48 11.16 -19.08
N GLY A 60 -9.12 10.05 -19.71
CA GLY A 60 -7.76 9.77 -20.21
C GLY A 60 -6.71 9.51 -19.13
N GLY A 61 -7.09 9.45 -17.85
CA GLY A 61 -6.18 9.12 -16.75
C GLY A 61 -5.66 7.69 -16.83
N VAL A 62 -4.58 7.43 -16.09
CA VAL A 62 -3.96 6.11 -15.96
C VAL A 62 -4.06 5.68 -14.50
N ALA A 63 -4.47 4.43 -14.28
CA ALA A 63 -4.54 3.84 -12.96
C ALA A 63 -3.34 2.94 -12.73
N VAL A 64 -2.59 3.19 -11.65
CA VAL A 64 -1.40 2.40 -11.29
C VAL A 64 -1.63 1.72 -9.95
N PRO A 65 -2.06 0.45 -9.94
CA PRO A 65 -2.10 -0.35 -8.73
C PRO A 65 -0.69 -0.46 -8.12
N ALA A 66 -0.61 -0.54 -6.80
CA ALA A 66 0.63 -0.59 -6.04
C ALA A 66 0.40 -1.21 -4.65
N HIS A 67 1.47 -1.79 -4.09
CA HIS A 67 1.52 -2.34 -2.73
C HIS A 67 0.30 -3.17 -2.32
N PRO A 68 -0.03 -4.20 -3.11
CA PRO A 68 -1.13 -5.07 -2.77
C PRO A 68 -0.82 -5.89 -1.51
N CYS A 69 -1.87 -6.27 -0.79
CA CYS A 69 -1.88 -7.33 0.22
C CYS A 69 -3.18 -8.13 0.11
N PHE A 70 -3.14 -9.40 0.48
CA PHE A 70 -4.36 -10.21 0.55
C PHE A 70 -5.27 -9.73 1.66
N ASP A 71 -6.57 -9.96 1.50
CA ASP A 71 -7.56 -9.58 2.51
C ASP A 71 -7.73 -10.61 3.64
N GLU A 72 -7.00 -11.73 3.55
CA GLU A 72 -7.04 -12.90 4.45
C GLU A 72 -8.43 -13.56 4.61
N ALA A 73 -9.44 -13.10 3.86
CA ALA A 73 -10.85 -13.47 4.03
C ALA A 73 -11.39 -14.38 2.91
N GLY A 74 -10.70 -14.53 1.78
CA GLY A 74 -11.14 -15.46 0.73
C GLY A 74 -10.62 -15.21 -0.68
N GLY A 75 -9.35 -14.80 -0.84
CA GLY A 75 -8.76 -14.55 -2.17
C GLY A 75 -9.07 -13.16 -2.73
N GLY A 76 -9.51 -12.23 -1.87
CA GLY A 76 -9.61 -10.83 -2.19
C GLY A 76 -8.28 -10.09 -1.97
N LEU A 77 -8.22 -8.88 -2.51
CA LEU A 77 -7.01 -8.08 -2.52
C LEU A 77 -7.29 -6.65 -2.05
N ILE A 78 -6.44 -6.14 -1.18
CA ILE A 78 -6.36 -4.74 -0.83
C ILE A 78 -5.15 -4.16 -1.57
N PHE A 79 -5.31 -3.03 -2.26
CA PHE A 79 -4.20 -2.40 -2.97
C PHE A 79 -4.32 -0.88 -2.93
N ALA A 80 -3.17 -0.20 -2.97
CA ALA A 80 -3.13 1.22 -3.27
C ALA A 80 -3.26 1.42 -4.78
N CYS A 81 -3.88 2.49 -5.25
CA CYS A 81 -3.87 2.85 -6.65
C CYS A 81 -3.59 4.35 -6.82
N HIS A 82 -2.61 4.67 -7.66
CA HIS A 82 -2.33 6.05 -8.07
C HIS A 82 -3.21 6.40 -9.26
N SER A 83 -3.96 7.50 -9.14
CA SER A 83 -4.69 8.10 -10.26
C SER A 83 -3.78 9.15 -10.90
N LEU A 84 -3.22 8.84 -12.07
CA LEU A 84 -2.35 9.75 -12.81
C LEU A 84 -3.17 10.50 -13.85
N PRO A 85 -3.13 11.85 -13.87
CA PRO A 85 -3.76 12.60 -14.94
C PRO A 85 -3.05 12.33 -16.27
N PRO A 86 -3.76 12.43 -17.41
CA PRO A 86 -3.18 12.22 -18.74
C PRO A 86 -2.00 13.16 -19.06
N TRP A 87 -1.92 14.32 -18.39
CA TRP A 87 -0.83 15.28 -18.58
C TRP A 87 -0.47 16.02 -17.27
N ARG A 88 0.59 15.61 -16.57
CA ARG A 88 1.37 16.49 -15.67
C ARG A 88 2.82 16.02 -15.60
N PRO A 89 3.77 16.62 -16.34
CA PRO A 89 5.18 16.34 -16.13
C PRO A 89 5.72 17.04 -14.88
N GLY A 90 6.70 16.43 -14.21
CA GLY A 90 7.52 17.08 -13.17
C GLY A 90 7.31 16.54 -11.75
N LEU A 91 8.20 16.96 -10.83
CA LEU A 91 8.26 16.49 -9.43
C LEU A 91 6.94 16.69 -8.66
N SER A 92 6.17 17.74 -8.97
CA SER A 92 4.87 17.95 -8.35
C SER A 92 3.87 16.85 -8.73
N ALA A 93 3.93 16.33 -9.97
CA ALA A 93 3.09 15.20 -10.39
C ALA A 93 3.51 13.88 -9.73
N CYS A 94 4.80 13.71 -9.44
CA CYS A 94 5.29 12.53 -8.73
C CYS A 94 4.83 12.49 -7.26
N LEU A 95 4.71 13.66 -6.61
CA LEU A 95 4.32 13.80 -5.20
C LEU A 95 2.80 13.94 -5.02
N ASN A 96 2.16 14.77 -5.85
CA ASN A 96 0.73 15.04 -5.83
C ASN A 96 -0.01 14.15 -6.82
N ARG A 97 0.15 12.83 -6.65
CA ARG A 97 -0.72 11.85 -7.29
C ARG A 97 -1.77 11.38 -6.29
N PRO A 98 -3.07 11.68 -6.51
CA PRO A 98 -4.13 11.12 -5.69
C PRO A 98 -3.95 9.61 -5.59
N THR A 99 -3.92 9.11 -4.37
CA THR A 99 -3.70 7.70 -4.08
C THR A 99 -4.74 7.24 -3.09
N ARG A 100 -5.48 6.21 -3.44
CA ARG A 100 -6.52 5.64 -2.58
C ARG A 100 -6.29 4.14 -2.41
N LEU A 101 -6.81 3.59 -1.32
CA LEU A 101 -6.89 2.15 -1.13
C LEU A 101 -8.18 1.60 -1.73
N TYR A 102 -8.07 0.44 -2.35
CA TYR A 102 -9.16 -0.29 -2.96
C TYR A 102 -9.20 -1.73 -2.46
N HIS A 103 -10.39 -2.30 -2.38
CA HIS A 103 -10.62 -3.71 -2.09
C HIS A 103 -11.27 -4.39 -3.28
N LEU A 104 -10.59 -5.39 -3.82
CA LEU A 104 -11.11 -6.29 -4.84
C LEU A 104 -11.56 -7.59 -4.14
N PRO A 105 -12.87 -7.89 -4.07
CA PRO A 105 -13.36 -9.03 -3.28
C PRO A 105 -12.86 -10.39 -3.77
N SER A 106 -12.57 -10.53 -5.06
CA SER A 106 -12.02 -11.75 -5.63
C SER A 106 -11.14 -11.39 -6.81
N LEU A 107 -9.87 -11.79 -6.74
CA LEU A 107 -8.91 -11.59 -7.81
C LEU A 107 -9.28 -12.41 -9.06
N TRP A 108 -9.87 -13.59 -8.87
CA TRP A 108 -10.17 -14.54 -9.94
C TRP A 108 -11.55 -14.32 -10.57
N GLU A 109 -12.45 -13.63 -9.87
CA GLU A 109 -13.74 -13.22 -10.42
C GLU A 109 -13.76 -11.76 -10.89
N ALA A 110 -12.67 -11.00 -10.71
CA ALA A 110 -12.49 -9.62 -11.19
C ALA A 110 -12.63 -9.48 -12.72
N ALA A 111 -12.66 -8.26 -13.26
CA ALA A 111 -12.94 -8.02 -14.68
C ALA A 111 -11.74 -8.40 -15.58
N GLY A 112 -12.05 -8.84 -16.81
CA GLY A 112 -11.19 -8.67 -17.98
C GLY A 112 -9.74 -9.15 -17.89
N GLY A 113 -9.53 -10.47 -17.89
CA GLY A 113 -8.21 -11.06 -18.13
C GLY A 113 -8.39 -12.39 -18.83
N GLY A 114 -8.33 -12.40 -20.17
CA GLY A 114 -8.38 -13.63 -20.94
C GLY A 114 -7.21 -14.53 -20.55
N ALA A 115 -7.51 -15.63 -19.87
CA ALA A 115 -6.60 -16.77 -19.86
C ALA A 115 -6.57 -17.31 -21.29
N GLY A 116 -5.38 -17.37 -21.89
CA GLY A 116 -5.19 -18.09 -23.14
C GLY A 116 -5.62 -19.55 -22.93
N GLY A 117 -6.74 -19.92 -23.53
CA GLY A 117 -7.36 -21.23 -23.42
C GLY A 117 -8.67 -21.18 -24.19
N GLU A 118 -8.63 -21.69 -25.41
CA GLU A 118 -9.73 -21.72 -26.37
C GLU A 118 -10.83 -22.67 -25.88
N GLU A 119 -11.77 -22.18 -25.08
CA GLU A 119 -13.05 -22.85 -24.88
C GLU A 119 -14.17 -21.82 -24.70
N ALA A 120 -15.18 -21.91 -25.57
CA ALA A 120 -16.29 -20.99 -25.67
C ALA A 120 -17.17 -21.04 -24.41
N ALA A 121 -16.98 -20.08 -23.50
CA ALA A 121 -17.85 -19.88 -22.34
C ALA A 121 -18.82 -18.72 -22.59
N ALA A 122 -20.05 -18.91 -22.09
CA ALA A 122 -21.17 -17.95 -22.05
C ALA A 122 -20.73 -16.51 -21.69
N PRO A 123 -21.52 -15.45 -22.02
CA PRO A 123 -21.14 -14.08 -21.72
C PRO A 123 -20.80 -13.95 -20.23
N ALA A 124 -19.51 -13.83 -19.93
CA ALA A 124 -19.01 -13.74 -18.58
C ALA A 124 -19.69 -12.54 -17.92
N ALA A 125 -20.39 -12.78 -16.81
CA ALA A 125 -20.95 -11.70 -16.01
C ALA A 125 -19.82 -10.69 -15.74
N LYS A 126 -20.10 -9.40 -16.01
CA LYS A 126 -19.14 -8.32 -15.73
C LYS A 126 -18.81 -8.41 -14.24
N ALA A 127 -17.57 -8.78 -13.95
CA ALA A 127 -17.05 -8.83 -12.61
C ALA A 127 -17.30 -7.53 -11.84
N ALA A 128 -17.46 -7.64 -10.54
CA ALA A 128 -17.60 -6.47 -9.67
C ALA A 128 -16.28 -5.66 -9.67
N PRO A 129 -16.36 -4.32 -9.85
CA PRO A 129 -15.18 -3.45 -9.71
C PRO A 129 -14.68 -3.47 -8.26
N ALA A 130 -13.42 -3.09 -8.06
CA ALA A 130 -12.88 -2.90 -6.73
C ALA A 130 -13.61 -1.75 -6.03
N ARG A 131 -13.80 -1.86 -4.71
CA ARG A 131 -14.43 -0.82 -3.89
C ARG A 131 -13.36 0.13 -3.35
N CYS A 132 -13.55 1.44 -3.54
CA CYS A 132 -12.71 2.45 -2.88
C CYS A 132 -12.93 2.44 -1.36
N LEU A 133 -11.85 2.23 -0.60
CA LEU A 133 -11.86 2.17 0.87
C LEU A 133 -11.65 3.55 1.50
N THR A 134 -10.96 4.46 0.81
CA THR A 134 -10.53 5.75 1.35
C THR A 134 -10.94 6.92 0.45
N PRO A 135 -12.23 7.13 0.15
CA PRO A 135 -12.68 8.15 -0.79
C PRO A 135 -12.41 9.59 -0.30
N SER A 136 -12.35 9.80 1.03
CA SER A 136 -12.12 11.09 1.67
C SER A 136 -10.65 11.48 1.81
N LEU A 137 -9.72 10.57 1.51
CA LEU A 137 -8.27 10.83 1.62
C LEU A 137 -7.69 11.19 0.27
N TYR A 138 -6.78 12.16 0.26
CA TYR A 138 -5.98 12.48 -0.91
C TYR A 138 -4.91 11.41 -1.16
N PHE A 139 -4.33 10.89 -0.08
CA PHE A 139 -3.30 9.87 -0.11
C PHE A 139 -3.62 8.78 0.92
N ALA A 140 -3.59 7.52 0.50
CA ALA A 140 -3.64 6.34 1.34
C ALA A 140 -2.82 5.22 0.68
N HIS A 141 -1.85 4.66 1.41
CA HIS A 141 -0.81 3.82 0.82
C HIS A 141 -0.22 2.83 1.84
N MET A 142 0.49 1.81 1.34
CA MET A 142 1.09 0.73 2.16
C MET A 142 0.07 0.03 3.08
N PRO A 143 -1.00 -0.58 2.53
CA PRO A 143 -1.94 -1.34 3.34
C PRO A 143 -1.23 -2.52 4.03
N ARG A 144 -1.52 -2.71 5.32
CA ARG A 144 -1.02 -3.82 6.14
C ARG A 144 -2.12 -4.35 7.04
N LEU A 145 -2.58 -5.58 6.77
CA LEU A 145 -3.47 -6.26 7.71
C LEU A 145 -2.70 -6.72 8.94
N SER A 146 -3.36 -6.56 10.08
CA SER A 146 -2.94 -7.15 11.36
C SER A 146 -2.91 -8.67 11.26
N PRO A 147 -2.09 -9.35 12.07
CA PRO A 147 -1.98 -10.80 12.06
C PRO A 147 -3.30 -11.55 12.27
N ASP A 148 -4.25 -10.97 13.00
CA ASP A 148 -5.59 -11.53 13.23
C ASP A 148 -6.60 -11.22 12.11
N GLY A 149 -6.19 -10.41 11.13
CA GLY A 149 -7.02 -9.98 10.00
C GLY A 149 -8.11 -8.97 10.36
N ARG A 150 -8.08 -8.34 11.55
CA ARG A 150 -9.20 -7.49 12.04
C ARG A 150 -8.99 -6.00 11.88
N THR A 151 -7.76 -5.59 11.62
CA THR A 151 -7.37 -4.19 11.51
C THR A 151 -6.47 -3.98 10.30
N LEU A 152 -6.80 -3.00 9.47
CA LEU A 152 -5.98 -2.54 8.36
C LEU A 152 -5.25 -1.24 8.75
N ALA A 153 -3.93 -1.26 8.73
CA ALA A 153 -3.09 -0.07 8.92
C ALA A 153 -2.56 0.45 7.58
N PHE A 154 -2.40 1.77 7.46
CA PHE A 154 -1.89 2.41 6.25
C PHE A 154 -1.40 3.83 6.51
N ALA A 155 -0.46 4.30 5.67
CA ALA A 155 -0.03 5.69 5.67
C ALA A 155 -1.03 6.55 4.89
N ALA A 156 -1.34 7.74 5.40
CA ALA A 156 -2.40 8.57 4.87
C ALA A 156 -2.11 10.08 4.91
N ARG A 157 -2.89 10.82 4.13
CA ARG A 157 -2.97 12.29 4.17
C ARG A 157 -4.29 12.76 3.57
N GLU A 158 -4.95 13.69 4.25
CA GLU A 158 -6.23 14.24 3.78
C GLU A 158 -6.09 15.22 2.59
N GLY A 159 -5.01 16.00 2.55
CA GLY A 159 -4.81 17.04 1.54
C GLY A 159 -3.52 16.91 0.74
N GLU A 160 -3.41 17.70 -0.32
CA GLU A 160 -2.25 17.73 -1.21
C GLU A 160 -0.92 18.03 -0.47
N PHE A 161 0.18 17.53 -1.03
CA PHE A 161 1.54 17.83 -0.63
C PHE A 161 1.94 19.24 -1.08
N ARG A 162 2.27 20.09 -0.10
CA ARG A 162 2.72 21.47 -0.35
C ARG A 162 4.24 21.61 -0.45
N SER A 163 5.00 20.56 -0.12
CA SER A 163 6.47 20.55 -0.12
C SER A 163 7.01 19.13 -0.38
N HIS A 164 8.32 19.03 -0.66
CA HIS A 164 9.04 17.77 -0.83
C HIS A 164 9.23 16.98 0.48
N SER A 165 8.96 17.59 1.63
CA SER A 165 8.99 16.93 2.93
C SER A 165 7.56 16.54 3.32
N ALA A 166 7.16 15.36 2.84
CA ALA A 166 5.84 14.81 3.08
C ALA A 166 5.76 14.24 4.51
N GLY A 167 5.11 14.97 5.41
CA GLY A 167 4.58 14.38 6.64
C GLY A 167 3.32 13.57 6.33
N PHE A 168 3.20 12.41 6.96
CA PHE A 168 2.07 11.50 6.83
C PHE A 168 1.38 11.28 8.17
N GLU A 169 0.16 10.80 8.09
CA GLU A 169 -0.56 10.19 9.20
C GLU A 169 -0.39 8.68 9.11
N LEU A 170 -0.31 8.00 10.26
CA LEU A 170 -0.58 6.57 10.33
C LEU A 170 -2.03 6.40 10.73
N ARG A 171 -2.81 5.70 9.91
CA ARG A 171 -4.23 5.44 10.19
C ARG A 171 -4.51 3.95 10.27
N THR A 172 -5.57 3.62 10.99
CA THR A 172 -6.13 2.27 11.07
C THR A 172 -7.62 2.28 10.72
N MET A 173 -8.13 1.14 10.25
CA MET A 173 -9.57 0.91 10.13
C MET A 173 -9.90 -0.55 10.47
N ALA A 174 -11.13 -0.79 10.90
CA ALA A 174 -11.63 -2.15 11.11
C ALA A 174 -11.66 -2.92 9.78
N TRP A 175 -11.31 -4.21 9.84
CA TRP A 175 -11.32 -5.13 8.72
C TRP A 175 -12.08 -6.42 9.06
N PRO A 176 -12.90 -6.96 8.14
CA PRO A 176 -13.40 -6.28 6.94
C PRO A 176 -14.21 -5.02 7.32
N PRO A 177 -14.25 -3.99 6.46
CA PRO A 177 -14.95 -2.77 6.79
C PRO A 177 -16.46 -3.05 6.81
N PRO A 178 -17.17 -2.66 7.88
CA PRO A 178 -18.59 -3.01 8.07
C PRO A 178 -19.49 -2.43 6.97
N GLU A 179 -19.19 -1.23 6.46
CA GLU A 179 -19.84 -0.66 5.27
C GLU A 179 -18.85 0.19 4.45
N ALA A 180 -19.21 0.48 3.18
CA ALA A 180 -18.42 1.38 2.34
C ALA A 180 -18.33 2.78 2.95
N GLY A 181 -17.12 3.34 3.05
CA GLY A 181 -16.90 4.68 3.57
C GLY A 181 -16.84 4.81 5.09
N HIS A 182 -16.82 3.69 5.85
CA HIS A 182 -16.51 3.75 7.28
C HIS A 182 -15.13 4.36 7.52
N GLY A 183 -15.08 5.32 8.44
CA GLY A 183 -13.92 6.16 8.69
C GLY A 183 -12.73 5.36 9.25
N SER A 184 -11.55 5.70 8.78
CA SER A 184 -10.29 5.34 9.43
C SER A 184 -10.04 6.22 10.65
N ALA A 185 -9.43 5.68 11.70
CA ALA A 185 -8.93 6.44 12.84
C ALA A 185 -7.47 6.85 12.63
N THR A 186 -7.12 8.07 13.03
CA THR A 186 -5.72 8.52 13.08
C THR A 186 -5.04 7.95 14.30
N LEU A 187 -3.99 7.17 14.07
CA LEU A 187 -3.15 6.60 15.11
C LEU A 187 -1.93 7.47 15.41
N VAL A 188 -1.23 7.92 14.36
CA VAL A 188 -0.14 8.90 14.47
C VAL A 188 -0.52 10.11 13.63
N PRO A 189 -0.76 11.29 14.23
CA PRO A 189 -1.08 12.49 13.48
C PRO A 189 0.15 13.07 12.79
N ILE A 190 -0.08 13.96 11.81
CA ILE A 190 0.99 14.80 11.29
C ILE A 190 1.49 15.72 12.40
N VAL A 191 2.76 15.58 12.75
CA VAL A 191 3.46 16.52 13.63
C VAL A 191 3.75 17.80 12.84
N ARG A 192 3.28 18.95 13.35
CA ARG A 192 3.49 20.26 12.75
C ARG A 192 4.50 21.04 13.59
N GLY A 193 5.63 21.38 12.99
CA GLY A 193 6.72 22.11 13.64
C GLY A 193 8.02 21.32 13.65
N PHE A 194 9.14 22.01 13.89
CA PHE A 194 10.41 21.35 14.14
C PHE A 194 10.42 20.89 15.60
N PRO A 195 10.78 19.62 15.89
CA PRO A 195 11.05 19.22 17.27
C PRO A 195 12.10 20.16 17.86
N ALA A 196 11.96 20.51 19.14
CA ALA A 196 12.96 21.32 19.82
C ALA A 196 14.31 20.59 19.72
N ALA A 197 15.35 21.29 19.23
CA ALA A 197 16.65 20.71 18.91
C ALA A 197 17.43 20.11 20.10
N THR A 198 16.82 20.09 21.29
CA THR A 198 17.52 19.94 22.56
C THR A 198 17.70 18.50 23.05
N ASP A 199 17.03 17.49 22.48
CA ASP A 199 17.13 16.10 22.97
C ASP A 199 17.50 15.03 21.94
N GLY A 200 17.59 15.37 20.64
CA GLY A 200 18.00 14.45 19.57
C GLY A 200 17.18 13.15 19.44
N SER A 201 16.13 12.99 20.24
CA SER A 201 15.37 11.75 20.45
C SER A 201 13.87 11.96 20.30
N SER A 202 13.42 13.21 20.18
CA SER A 202 12.03 13.54 19.93
C SER A 202 11.55 13.05 18.55
N PHE A 203 10.41 12.37 18.56
CA PHE A 203 9.71 11.94 17.35
C PHE A 203 9.28 13.16 16.54
N ALA A 204 9.80 13.30 15.33
CA ALA A 204 9.53 14.45 14.48
C ALA A 204 8.22 14.33 13.69
N GLY A 205 7.58 13.16 13.71
CA GLY A 205 6.47 12.80 12.82
C GLY A 205 6.84 11.64 11.89
N LEU A 206 5.85 11.12 11.16
CA LEU A 206 6.07 10.10 10.16
C LEU A 206 6.50 10.75 8.83
N PHE A 207 7.75 10.52 8.45
CA PHE A 207 8.34 11.02 7.20
C PHE A 207 8.98 9.88 6.43
N GLY A 208 9.10 10.07 5.11
CA GLY A 208 9.85 9.17 4.25
C GLY A 208 9.25 9.10 2.84
N PHE A 209 9.95 8.40 1.96
CA PHE A 209 9.41 8.02 0.66
C PHE A 209 9.16 6.51 0.65
N HIS A 210 8.72 5.96 -0.48
CA HIS A 210 8.15 4.62 -0.61
C HIS A 210 8.82 3.53 0.27
N ASP A 211 10.15 3.49 0.36
CA ASP A 211 10.87 2.46 1.14
C ASP A 211 10.73 2.61 2.67
N GLU A 212 10.69 3.84 3.20
CA GLU A 212 10.43 4.05 4.63
C GLU A 212 8.99 3.64 4.99
N LEU A 213 8.01 4.04 4.19
CA LEU A 213 6.62 3.67 4.44
C LEU A 213 6.40 2.16 4.27
N ALA A 214 7.19 1.50 3.43
CA ALA A 214 7.12 0.05 3.23
C ALA A 214 7.53 -0.72 4.50
N SER A 215 8.30 -0.10 5.40
CA SER A 215 8.72 -0.69 6.68
C SER A 215 7.62 -0.78 7.73
N LEU A 216 6.43 -0.23 7.45
CA LEU A 216 5.26 -0.44 8.30
C LEU A 216 4.94 -1.94 8.38
N ALA A 217 4.97 -2.48 9.59
CA ALA A 217 4.68 -3.88 9.88
C ALA A 217 3.98 -4.02 11.22
N TRP A 218 3.30 -5.15 11.41
CA TRP A 218 2.73 -5.54 12.69
C TRP A 218 3.74 -6.41 13.45
N LEU A 219 4.02 -6.06 14.70
CA LEU A 219 4.80 -6.89 15.60
C LEU A 219 3.92 -8.00 16.21
N ASP A 220 2.69 -7.66 16.53
CA ASP A 220 1.64 -8.53 17.04
C ASP A 220 0.25 -7.98 16.61
N GLU A 221 -0.84 -8.52 17.16
CA GLU A 221 -2.22 -8.12 16.84
C GLU A 221 -2.55 -6.67 17.25
N ALA A 222 -1.77 -6.06 18.15
CA ALA A 222 -2.05 -4.78 18.75
C ALA A 222 -0.94 -3.74 18.57
N THR A 223 0.22 -4.11 18.02
CA THR A 223 1.40 -3.24 17.95
C THR A 223 1.91 -3.10 16.53
N LEU A 224 2.01 -1.86 16.06
CA LEU A 224 2.66 -1.50 14.80
C LEU A 224 4.09 -1.07 15.06
N VAL A 225 4.97 -1.45 14.13
CA VAL A 225 6.35 -0.97 14.04
C VAL A 225 6.55 -0.22 12.72
N PHE A 226 7.29 0.87 12.77
CA PHE A 226 7.64 1.66 11.58
C PHE A 226 8.95 2.41 11.80
N HIS A 227 9.63 2.76 10.71
CA HIS A 227 10.78 3.64 10.75
C HIS A 227 10.38 5.09 10.46
N SER A 228 10.97 6.02 11.20
CA SER A 228 10.92 7.45 10.88
C SER A 228 12.19 8.14 11.37
N VAL A 229 12.26 9.46 11.23
CA VAL A 229 13.39 10.27 11.70
C VAL A 229 13.12 10.75 13.13
N ALA A 230 14.10 10.55 14.01
CA ALA A 230 14.21 11.18 15.33
C ALA A 230 15.45 12.08 15.33
N GLY A 231 15.30 13.38 15.53
CA GLY A 231 16.43 14.31 15.36
C GLY A 231 17.05 14.22 13.96
N ALA A 232 18.28 13.68 13.87
CA ALA A 232 19.02 13.47 12.62
C ALA A 232 19.25 11.98 12.28
N THR A 233 18.60 11.06 12.98
CA THR A 233 18.80 9.61 12.81
C THR A 233 17.51 8.90 12.38
N LYS A 234 17.66 7.87 11.55
CA LYS A 234 16.57 6.91 11.30
C LYS A 234 16.42 6.05 12.54
N SER A 235 15.19 5.98 13.06
CA SER A 235 14.86 5.29 14.30
C SER A 235 13.63 4.40 14.10
N THR A 236 13.54 3.36 14.92
CA THR A 236 12.41 2.44 14.96
C THR A 236 11.43 2.89 16.04
N PHE A 237 10.16 2.98 15.66
CA PHE A 237 9.07 3.37 16.53
C PHE A 237 8.05 2.26 16.62
N THR A 238 7.44 2.15 17.79
CA THR A 238 6.29 1.29 18.02
C THR A 238 5.10 2.11 18.49
N VAL A 239 3.91 1.72 18.06
CA VAL A 239 2.66 2.34 18.49
C VAL A 239 1.59 1.26 18.68
N ALA A 240 0.82 1.37 19.76
CA ALA A 240 -0.30 0.49 20.02
C ALA A 240 -1.47 0.88 19.08
N ALA A 241 -2.00 -0.07 18.31
CA ALA A 241 -3.09 0.13 17.37
C ALA A 241 -4.46 0.39 18.02
N THR A 242 -4.56 0.17 19.34
CA THR A 242 -5.76 0.41 20.14
C THR A 242 -5.53 1.58 21.11
N GLY A 243 -6.29 2.67 20.93
CA GLY A 243 -6.18 3.88 21.75
C GLY A 243 -5.20 4.88 21.16
N GLY A 244 -5.46 6.19 21.34
CA GLY A 244 -4.60 7.27 20.85
C GLY A 244 -3.27 7.37 21.60
N GLY A 245 -2.49 6.29 21.57
CA GLY A 245 -1.20 6.17 22.24
C GLY A 245 -0.14 7.02 21.55
N GLU A 246 0.75 7.60 22.35
CA GLU A 246 1.94 8.27 21.83
C GLU A 246 2.87 7.23 21.19
N ALA A 247 3.42 7.55 20.02
CA ALA A 247 4.47 6.74 19.41
C ALA A 247 5.70 6.75 20.34
N THR A 248 6.13 5.58 20.80
CA THR A 248 7.32 5.44 21.64
C THR A 248 8.45 4.88 20.78
N GLY A 249 9.60 5.57 20.79
CA GLY A 249 10.77 5.21 19.99
C GLY A 249 11.92 4.70 20.84
N ARG A 250 12.68 3.75 20.30
CA ARG A 250 14.04 3.41 20.76
C ARG A 250 14.98 3.70 19.60
N GLY A 251 15.76 4.78 19.70
CA GLY A 251 16.83 5.07 18.75
C GLY A 251 18.12 4.42 19.21
N GLU A 252 18.60 3.40 18.52
CA GLU A 252 20.02 3.01 18.59
C GLU A 252 20.76 3.80 17.52
N ALA A 253 21.60 4.74 17.95
CA ALA A 253 22.53 5.41 17.06
C ALA A 253 23.63 4.41 16.67
N THR A 254 23.50 3.76 15.51
CA THR A 254 24.64 3.06 14.91
C THR A 254 25.61 4.12 14.39
N GLY A 255 26.44 4.65 15.30
CA GLY A 255 27.55 5.54 14.97
C GLY A 255 28.66 4.77 14.27
N GLY A 256 28.53 4.60 12.95
CA GLY A 256 29.65 4.26 12.07
C GLY A 256 30.43 5.51 11.72
N GLY A 257 31.13 6.10 12.69
CA GLY A 257 32.14 7.10 12.41
C GLY A 257 33.44 6.40 12.06
N GLU A 258 33.82 6.40 10.78
CA GLU A 258 35.24 6.33 10.41
C GLU A 258 35.69 7.74 10.01
N ALA A 259 36.85 8.10 10.58
CA ALA A 259 37.52 9.40 10.48
C ALA A 259 38.12 9.66 9.10
#